data_AF-A0A847B4R6-F1
#
_entry.id   AF-A0A847B4R6-F1
#
_cell.length_a   1.000
_cell.length_b   1.000
_cell.length_c   1.000
_cell.angle_alpha   90.00
_cell.angle_beta   90.00
_cell.angle_gamma   90.00
#
_symmetry.space_group_name_H-M   'P 1'
#
loop_
_entity.id
_entity.type
_entity.pdbx_description
1 polymer ?
#
loop_
_entity_poly.entity_id
_entity_poly.type
_entity_poly.pdbx_seq_one_letter_code
_entity_poly.pdbx_strand_id
1 'polypeptide(L)'
;MNRQNKTFTFNSGYFKILHVVDNLNQNGDYPLPQGVYKILKGIVDEETKKYQDLETFGCLISYSSKKVSRYVTMLIRHEYLKKIYDPNTDDLYLQITPIGSRILNKYLKNRRSTFQKKNILKKKTIVHLSNE
;
A
#
# COMPACT_ATOMS: atom_id res chain seq x y z
N MET A 1 -29.24 4.51 -19.06
CA MET A 1 -28.09 5.03 -18.26
C MET A 1 -26.82 4.30 -18.71
N ASN A 2 -26.07 4.87 -19.66
CA ASN A 2 -24.85 4.25 -20.20
C ASN A 2 -23.72 4.28 -19.16
N ARG A 3 -23.60 3.21 -18.36
CA ARG A 3 -22.37 2.95 -17.60
C ARG A 3 -21.30 2.56 -18.61
N GLN A 4 -20.57 3.56 -19.12
CA GLN A 4 -19.36 3.34 -19.89
C GLN A 4 -18.48 2.34 -19.13
N ASN A 5 -18.13 1.24 -19.78
CA ASN A 5 -17.17 0.25 -19.29
C ASN A 5 -15.82 0.95 -19.14
N LYS A 6 -15.60 1.62 -18.00
CA LYS A 6 -14.29 2.16 -17.65
C LYS A 6 -13.36 0.96 -17.47
N THR A 7 -12.52 0.72 -18.46
CA THR A 7 -11.43 -0.23 -18.40
C THR A 7 -10.62 0.05 -17.14
N PHE A 8 -10.31 -0.99 -16.37
CA PHE A 8 -9.53 -0.84 -15.15
C PHE A 8 -8.13 -0.34 -15.49
N THR A 9 -7.83 0.91 -15.14
CA THR A 9 -6.52 1.51 -15.36
C THR A 9 -5.72 1.51 -14.06
N PHE A 10 -4.54 0.90 -14.11
CA PHE A 10 -3.57 1.00 -13.02
C PHE A 10 -3.10 2.43 -12.84
N ASN A 11 -2.97 2.84 -11.59
CA ASN A 11 -2.31 4.07 -11.17
C ASN A 11 -1.22 3.73 -10.15
N SER A 12 -0.40 4.71 -9.79
CA SER A 12 0.73 4.52 -8.87
C SER A 12 0.33 3.96 -7.50
N GLY A 13 -0.89 4.22 -7.03
CA GLY A 13 -1.35 3.72 -5.74
C GLY A 13 -1.60 2.22 -5.73
N TYR A 14 -2.11 1.66 -6.84
CA TYR A 14 -2.24 0.21 -6.99
C TYR A 14 -0.88 -0.49 -6.96
N PHE A 15 0.11 0.05 -7.67
CA PHE A 15 1.47 -0.51 -7.67
C PHE A 15 2.14 -0.41 -6.30
N LYS A 16 1.91 0.67 -5.54
CA LYS A 16 2.41 0.80 -4.16
C LYS A 16 1.79 -0.24 -3.23
N ILE A 17 0.50 -0.54 -3.38
CA ILE A 17 -0.15 -1.61 -2.60
C ILE A 17 0.41 -2.98 -2.99
N LEU A 18 0.53 -3.27 -4.28
CA LEU A 18 1.15 -4.52 -4.74
C LEU A 18 2.57 -4.66 -4.21
N HIS A 19 3.37 -3.58 -4.24
CA HIS A 19 4.74 -3.61 -3.76
C HIS A 19 4.85 -3.84 -2.25
N VAL A 20 3.93 -3.28 -1.45
CA VAL A 20 3.85 -3.58 -0.01
C VAL A 20 3.53 -5.06 0.22
N VAL A 21 2.50 -5.59 -0.44
CA VAL A 21 2.08 -6.99 -0.26
C VAL A 21 3.17 -7.96 -0.74
N ASP A 22 3.80 -7.68 -1.88
CA ASP A 22 4.91 -8.50 -2.42
C ASP A 22 6.09 -8.57 -1.44
N ASN A 23 6.56 -7.42 -0.94
CA ASN A 23 7.66 -7.38 0.04
C ASN A 23 7.31 -8.13 1.33
N LEU A 24 6.08 -7.97 1.85
CA LEU A 24 5.65 -8.68 3.05
C LEU A 24 5.60 -10.20 2.80
N ASN A 25 4.98 -10.62 1.69
CA ASN A 25 4.83 -12.03 1.35
C ASN A 25 6.19 -12.73 1.10
N GLN A 26 7.18 -12.02 0.54
CA GLN A 26 8.55 -12.53 0.39
C GLN A 26 9.24 -12.79 1.73
N ASN A 27 8.84 -12.08 2.79
CA ASN A 27 9.30 -12.32 4.16
C ASN A 27 8.44 -13.34 4.93
N GLY A 28 7.47 -13.98 4.26
CA GLY A 28 6.50 -14.89 4.90
C GLY A 28 5.42 -14.18 5.70
N ASP A 29 5.35 -12.86 5.65
CA ASP A 29 4.36 -12.04 6.35
C ASP A 29 3.17 -11.73 5.42
N TYR A 30 1.94 -12.04 5.86
CA TYR A 30 0.73 -11.83 5.07
C TYR A 30 -0.13 -10.76 5.73
N PRO A 31 -0.38 -9.60 5.08
CA PRO A 31 -1.08 -8.50 5.73
C PRO A 31 -2.59 -8.54 5.53
N LEU A 32 -3.33 -8.03 6.51
CA LEU A 32 -4.68 -7.50 6.30
C LEU A 32 -4.62 -6.15 5.55
N PRO A 33 -5.73 -5.67 4.95
CA PRO A 33 -5.78 -4.32 4.36
C PRO A 33 -5.32 -3.21 5.33
N GLN A 34 -5.57 -3.40 6.63
CA GLN A 34 -5.14 -2.48 7.68
C GLN A 34 -3.62 -2.43 7.82
N GLY A 35 -2.92 -3.57 7.76
CA GLY A 35 -1.46 -3.63 7.78
C GLY A 35 -0.85 -2.91 6.58
N VAL A 36 -1.40 -3.13 5.39
CA VAL A 36 -1.00 -2.38 4.17
C VAL A 36 -1.18 -0.88 4.36
N TYR A 37 -2.31 -0.45 4.94
CA TYR A 37 -2.57 0.96 5.24
C TYR A 37 -1.53 1.54 6.21
N LYS A 38 -1.20 0.84 7.31
CA LYS A 38 -0.20 1.30 8.29
C LYS A 38 1.17 1.55 7.65
N ILE A 39 1.65 0.61 6.83
CA ILE A 39 2.92 0.74 6.09
C ILE A 39 2.88 1.96 5.15
N LEU A 40 1.84 2.07 4.32
CA LEU A 40 1.72 3.16 3.35
C LEU A 40 1.58 4.54 4.00
N LYS A 41 1.00 4.59 5.20
CA LYS A 41 0.85 5.79 6.02
C LYS A 41 2.13 6.15 6.78
N GLY A 42 3.02 5.18 7.00
CA GLY A 42 4.23 5.34 7.80
C GLY A 42 3.94 5.35 9.30
N ILE A 43 2.92 4.61 9.74
CA ILE A 43 2.64 4.40 11.17
C ILE A 43 3.72 3.45 11.72
N VAL A 44 4.27 3.78 12.89
CA VAL A 44 5.26 2.96 13.59
C VAL A 44 4.60 2.41 14.85
N ASP A 45 4.37 1.11 14.87
CA ASP A 45 3.88 0.30 15.99
C ASP A 45 4.61 -1.05 16.04
N GLU A 46 4.22 -1.94 16.95
CA GLU A 46 4.88 -3.24 17.14
C GLU A 46 4.89 -4.09 15.86
N GLU A 47 3.81 -4.07 15.08
CA GLU A 47 3.68 -4.81 13.82
C GLU A 47 4.56 -4.23 12.70
N THR A 48 4.66 -2.91 12.64
CA THR A 48 5.24 -2.20 11.48
C THR A 48 6.69 -1.75 11.65
N LYS A 49 7.22 -1.78 12.88
CA LYS A 49 8.57 -1.30 13.21
C LYS A 49 9.67 -1.93 12.36
N LYS A 50 9.57 -3.23 12.03
CA LYS A 50 10.55 -3.97 11.20
C LYS A 50 10.55 -3.59 9.71
N TYR A 51 9.57 -2.82 9.24
CA TYR A 51 9.37 -2.50 7.82
C TYR A 51 9.62 -1.03 7.47
N GLN A 52 10.16 -0.24 8.39
CA GLN A 52 10.43 1.18 8.18
C GLN A 52 11.37 1.45 6.99
N ASP A 53 12.24 0.49 6.70
CA ASP A 53 13.19 0.59 5.59
C ASP A 53 12.55 0.36 4.22
N LEU A 54 11.36 -0.25 4.15
CA LEU A 54 10.65 -0.45 2.88
C LEU A 54 10.46 0.87 2.14
N GLU A 55 10.72 0.85 0.83
CA GLU A 55 10.60 2.01 -0.06
C GLU A 55 9.18 2.61 -0.06
N THR A 56 8.18 1.76 0.16
CA THR A 56 6.76 2.13 0.25
C THR A 56 6.34 2.67 1.61
N PHE A 57 7.19 2.61 2.63
CA PHE A 57 6.86 3.09 3.96
C PHE A 57 6.61 4.61 3.93
N GLY A 58 5.44 5.05 4.40
CA GLY A 58 5.06 6.46 4.39
C GLY A 58 4.91 7.10 3.00
N CYS A 59 4.77 6.32 1.93
CA CYS A 59 4.71 6.87 0.56
C CYS A 59 3.30 7.35 0.14
N LEU A 60 2.25 7.09 0.93
CA LEU A 60 0.85 7.51 0.69
C LEU A 60 0.18 8.07 1.95
N ILE A 61 0.84 9.03 2.62
CA ILE A 61 0.32 9.66 3.85
C ILE A 61 -1.07 10.31 3.65
N SER A 62 -1.40 10.79 2.46
CA SER A 62 -2.71 11.42 2.21
C SER A 62 -3.87 10.44 2.00
N TYR A 63 -3.61 9.13 1.90
CA TYR A 63 -4.66 8.16 1.67
C TYR A 63 -5.38 7.82 2.98
N SER A 64 -6.71 7.67 2.89
CA SER A 64 -7.52 7.13 3.97
C SER A 64 -7.52 5.59 3.93
N SER A 65 -7.79 4.95 5.07
CA SER A 65 -7.98 3.50 5.14
C SER A 65 -9.03 3.02 4.13
N LYS A 66 -10.18 3.71 4.04
CA LYS A 66 -11.25 3.44 3.05
C LYS A 66 -10.73 3.43 1.60
N LYS A 67 -9.83 4.37 1.25
CA LYS A 67 -9.25 4.43 -0.11
C LYS A 67 -8.31 3.27 -0.38
N VAL A 68 -7.48 2.89 0.60
CA VAL A 68 -6.60 1.71 0.50
C VAL A 68 -7.43 0.44 0.37
N SER A 69 -8.44 0.24 1.22
CA SER A 69 -9.35 -0.92 1.14
C SER A 69 -10.03 -1.02 -0.21
N ARG A 70 -10.52 0.10 -0.77
CA ARG A 70 -11.10 0.12 -2.13
C ARG A 70 -10.09 -0.35 -3.18
N TYR A 71 -8.83 0.05 -3.07
CA TYR A 71 -7.81 -0.35 -4.03
C TYR A 71 -7.48 -1.84 -3.90
N VAL A 72 -7.37 -2.34 -2.66
CA VAL A 72 -7.22 -3.77 -2.38
C VAL A 72 -8.36 -4.58 -2.99
N THR A 73 -9.63 -4.15 -2.78
CA THR A 73 -10.79 -4.82 -3.36
C THR A 73 -10.72 -4.89 -4.88
N MET A 74 -10.29 -3.81 -5.55
CA MET A 74 -10.13 -3.82 -7.01
C MET A 74 -8.99 -4.74 -7.46
N LEU A 75 -7.87 -4.80 -6.73
CA LEU A 75 -6.78 -5.72 -7.04
C LEU A 75 -7.19 -7.19 -6.88
N ILE A 76 -8.03 -7.50 -5.88
CA ILE A 76 -8.61 -8.84 -5.72
C ILE A 76 -9.57 -9.16 -6.87
N ARG A 77 -10.48 -8.24 -7.20
CA ARG A 77 -11.44 -8.43 -8.31
C ARG A 77 -10.77 -8.71 -9.65
N HIS A 78 -9.59 -8.15 -9.87
CA HIS A 78 -8.80 -8.35 -11.09
C HIS A 78 -7.66 -9.35 -10.90
N GLU A 79 -7.72 -10.21 -9.87
CA GLU A 79 -6.82 -11.35 -9.65
C GLU A 79 -5.34 -11.00 -9.46
N TYR A 80 -5.01 -9.75 -9.12
CA TYR A 80 -3.65 -9.34 -8.78
C TYR A 80 -3.29 -9.65 -7.32
N LEU A 81 -4.31 -9.71 -6.46
CA LEU A 81 -4.23 -10.19 -5.09
C LEU A 81 -5.25 -11.31 -4.92
N LYS A 82 -5.00 -12.21 -3.97
CA LYS A 82 -5.98 -13.18 -3.49
C LYS A 82 -6.00 -13.18 -1.97
N LYS A 83 -7.03 -13.79 -1.42
CA LYS A 83 -7.16 -14.00 0.02
C LYS A 83 -6.69 -15.39 0.40
N ILE A 84 -5.97 -15.51 1.51
CA ILE A 84 -5.60 -16.78 2.13
C ILE A 84 -6.18 -16.82 3.53
N TYR A 85 -6.72 -17.98 3.94
CA TYR A 85 -7.31 -18.16 5.25
C TYR A 85 -6.24 -18.61 6.25
N ASP A 86 -6.24 -18.00 7.43
CA ASP A 86 -5.47 -18.46 8.58
C ASP A 86 -6.41 -19.04 9.65
N PRO A 87 -6.32 -20.35 9.96
CA PRO A 87 -7.18 -20.97 10.97
C PRO A 87 -6.91 -20.48 12.40
N ASN A 88 -5.75 -19.87 12.68
CA ASN A 88 -5.41 -19.43 14.03
C ASN A 88 -6.12 -18.12 14.41
N THR A 89 -6.29 -17.22 13.45
CA THR A 89 -6.94 -15.92 13.67
C THR A 89 -8.34 -15.84 13.08
N ASP A 90 -8.78 -16.86 12.34
CA ASP A 90 -10.06 -16.91 11.62
C ASP A 90 -10.23 -15.75 10.61
N ASP A 91 -9.13 -15.31 10.00
CA ASP A 91 -9.09 -14.15 9.12
C ASP A 91 -8.60 -14.48 7.71
N LEU A 92 -8.89 -13.56 6.78
CA LEU A 92 -8.48 -13.64 5.37
C LEU A 92 -7.40 -12.61 5.03
N TYR A 93 -6.15 -13.08 4.95
CA TYR A 93 -4.97 -12.26 4.65
C TYR A 93 -4.71 -12.12 3.16
N LEU A 94 -3.93 -11.10 2.79
CA LEU A 94 -3.62 -10.78 1.41
C LEU A 94 -2.36 -11.52 0.94
N GLN A 95 -2.49 -12.23 -0.18
CA GLN A 95 -1.36 -12.80 -0.91
C GLN A 95 -1.30 -12.23 -2.34
N ILE A 96 -0.11 -11.84 -2.80
CA ILE A 96 0.09 -11.46 -4.20
C ILE A 96 0.01 -12.69 -5.11
N THR A 97 -0.65 -12.56 -6.27
CA THR A 97 -0.71 -13.63 -7.26
C THR A 97 0.49 -13.58 -8.21
N PRO A 98 0.78 -14.64 -8.97
CA PRO A 98 1.79 -14.59 -10.03
C PRO A 98 1.53 -13.47 -11.06
N ILE A 99 0.26 -13.19 -11.35
CA ILE A 99 -0.14 -12.10 -12.26
C ILE A 99 0.19 -10.73 -11.64
N GLY A 100 -0.13 -10.54 -10.35
CA GLY A 100 0.21 -9.35 -9.57
C GLY A 100 1.71 -9.09 -9.51
N SER A 101 2.50 -10.12 -9.23
CA SER A 101 3.96 -10.00 -9.18
C SER A 101 4.55 -9.66 -10.56
N ARG A 102 4.07 -10.31 -11.63
CA ARG A 102 4.53 -10.03 -12.99
C ARG A 102 4.27 -8.58 -13.42
N ILE A 103 3.07 -8.04 -13.14
CA ILE A 103 2.74 -6.66 -13.53
C ILE A 103 3.50 -5.64 -12.67
N LEU A 104 3.71 -5.93 -11.39
CA LEU A 104 4.55 -5.12 -10.51
C LEU A 104 5.99 -5.08 -11.02
N ASN A 105 6.59 -6.23 -11.33
CA ASN A 105 7.96 -6.31 -11.85
C ASN A 105 8.13 -5.55 -13.17
N LYS A 106 7.14 -5.63 -14.07
CA LYS A 106 7.14 -4.82 -15.30
C LYS A 106 7.10 -3.32 -15.00
N TYR A 107 6.32 -2.91 -14.00
CA TYR A 107 6.25 -1.51 -13.57
C TYR A 107 7.57 -1.04 -12.96
N LEU A 108 8.17 -1.82 -12.06
CA LEU A 108 9.43 -1.47 -11.38
C LEU A 108 10.59 -1.35 -12.36
N LYS A 109 10.73 -2.28 -13.33
CA LYS A 109 11.79 -2.24 -14.36
C LYS A 109 11.78 -0.97 -15.22
N ASN A 110 10.60 -0.44 -15.50
CA ASN A 110 10.43 0.72 -16.37
C ASN A 110 10.47 2.05 -15.61
N ARG A 111 10.59 2.02 -14.27
CA ARG A 111 10.50 3.21 -13.45
C ARG A 111 11.89 3.79 -13.19
N ARG A 112 12.13 5.02 -13.64
CA ARG A 112 13.39 5.75 -13.43
C ARG A 112 13.59 6.29 -12.01
N SER A 113 12.56 6.29 -11.16
CA SER A 113 12.62 6.84 -9.80
C SER A 113 11.96 5.96 -8.75
N THR A 114 12.58 5.93 -7.57
CA THR A 114 12.12 5.23 -6.39
C THR A 114 10.80 5.81 -5.85
N PHE A 115 10.01 5.02 -5.11
CA PHE A 115 8.92 5.51 -4.26
C PHE A 115 9.52 6.48 -3.24
N GLN A 116 9.31 7.77 -3.47
CA GLN A 116 9.78 8.79 -2.54
C GLN A 116 9.03 8.63 -1.20
N LYS A 117 9.78 8.28 -0.15
CA LYS A 117 9.31 8.40 1.23
C LYS A 117 8.96 9.86 1.47
N LYS A 118 7.72 10.12 1.85
CA LYS A 118 7.35 11.47 2.25
C LYS A 118 7.78 11.64 3.69
N ASN A 119 8.78 12.47 3.93
CA ASN A 119 9.06 12.92 5.29
C ASN A 119 7.80 13.65 5.78
N ILE A 120 7.17 13.12 6.83
CA ILE A 120 6.22 13.92 7.61
C ILE A 120 7.07 15.02 8.22
N LEU A 121 7.18 16.15 7.54
CA LEU A 121 7.76 17.35 8.11
C LEU A 121 7.01 17.59 9.42
N LYS A 122 7.71 17.52 10.56
CA LYS A 122 7.27 18.06 11.84
C LYS A 122 7.19 19.59 11.71
N LYS A 123 6.40 20.10 10.76
CA LYS A 123 6.10 21.51 10.71
C LYS A 123 5.37 21.82 12.00
N LYS A 124 5.90 22.77 12.77
CA LYS A 124 5.16 23.39 13.86
C LYS A 124 3.83 23.87 13.28
N THR A 125 2.73 23.21 13.65
CA THR A 125 1.37 23.61 13.26
C THR A 125 0.91 24.86 14.02
N ILE A 126 1.68 25.26 15.04
CA ILE A 126 1.49 26.46 15.84
C ILE A 126 2.84 27.17 15.89
N VAL A 127 2.90 28.38 15.33
CA VAL A 127 4.05 29.28 15.40
C VAL A 127 3.60 30.55 16.10
N HIS A 128 4.39 31.04 17.04
CA HIS A 128 4.16 32.33 17.67
C HIS A 128 4.67 33.40 16.69
N LEU A 129 3.79 34.24 16.18
CA LEU A 129 4.14 35.38 15.34
C LEU A 129 4.23 36.60 16.25
N SER A 130 5.45 36.98 16.64
CA SER A 130 5.70 38.30 17.21
C SER A 130 5.70 39.29 16.06
N ASN A 131 4.64 40.12 15.99
CA ASN A 131 4.61 41.29 15.12
C ASN A 131 5.42 42.40 15.81
N GLU A 132 6.53 42.80 15.21
CA GLU A 132 7.18 44.10 15.47
C GLU A 132 6.41 45.22 14.77
#